data_AF-A0A2N2G875-F1
#
_entry.id   AF-A0A2N2G875-F1
#
_cell.length_a   1.000
_cell.length_b   1.000
_cell.length_c   1.000
_cell.angle_alpha   90.00
_cell.angle_beta   90.00
_cell.angle_gamma   90.00
#
_symmetry.space_group_name_H-M   'P 1'
#
loop_
_entity.id
_entity.type
_entity.pdbx_description
1 polymer ?
#
loop_
_entity_poly.entity_id
_entity_poly.type
_entity_poly.pdbx_seq_one_letter_code
_entity_poly.pdbx_strand_id
1 'polypeptide(L)'
;MPDRKRRLKILIVHIILLPTLIYTLSFFSLAPKSWVGVDEAVVEKVAKEHGREAKPSLINTDKGDLLLFVFLIAGSVGGFVGGYYWRMLVSEKKEPKSS
;
A
#
# COMPACT_ATOMS: atom_id res chain seq x y z
N MET A 1 1.32 49.28 -5.45
CA MET A 1 0.28 48.44 -4.80
C MET A 1 0.45 46.94 -5.13
N PRO A 2 1.52 46.27 -4.65
CA PRO A 2 1.75 44.83 -4.89
C PRO A 2 0.87 43.90 -4.02
N ASP A 3 0.29 44.38 -2.92
CA ASP A 3 -0.42 43.55 -1.95
C ASP A 3 -1.73 42.95 -2.46
N ARG A 4 -2.45 43.62 -3.36
CA ARG A 4 -3.71 43.12 -3.91
C ARG A 4 -3.51 41.89 -4.79
N LYS A 5 -2.44 41.85 -5.59
CA LYS A 5 -2.10 40.69 -6.44
C LYS A 5 -1.67 39.48 -5.60
N ARG A 6 -0.96 39.70 -4.49
CA ARG A 6 -0.56 38.64 -3.56
C ARG A 6 -1.76 38.03 -2.83
N ARG A 7 -2.69 38.87 -2.33
CA ARG A 7 -3.93 38.40 -1.69
C ARG A 7 -4.81 37.62 -2.67
N LEU A 8 -4.93 38.07 -3.92
CA LEU A 8 -5.70 37.35 -4.94
C LEU A 8 -5.11 35.96 -5.26
N LYS A 9 -3.78 35.86 -5.39
CA LYS A 9 -3.11 34.57 -5.60
C LYS A 9 -3.34 33.61 -4.43
N ILE A 10 -3.27 34.11 -3.19
CA ILE A 10 -3.55 33.31 -2.00
C ILE A 10 -4.98 32.80 -2.03
N LEU A 11 -5.96 33.65 -2.35
CA LEU A 11 -7.37 33.25 -2.44
C LEU A 11 -7.60 32.18 -3.52
N ILE A 12 -6.97 32.31 -4.69
CA ILE A 12 -7.07 31.31 -5.78
C ILE A 12 -6.48 29.96 -5.34
N VAL A 13 -5.34 29.97 -4.65
CA VAL A 13 -4.74 28.73 -4.13
C VAL A 13 -5.67 28.05 -3.13
N HIS A 14 -6.31 28.81 -2.23
CA HIS A 14 -7.25 28.24 -1.25
C HIS A 14 -8.52 27.70 -1.93
N ILE A 15 -9.02 28.38 -2.96
CA ILE A 15 -10.16 27.94 -3.76
C ILE A 15 -9.91 26.59 -4.45
N ILE A 16 -8.67 26.26 -4.77
CA ILE A 16 -8.32 24.97 -5.37
C ILE A 16 -8.00 23.95 -4.27
N LEU A 17 -7.13 24.33 -3.32
CA LEU A 17 -6.56 23.39 -2.36
C LEU A 17 -7.58 22.89 -1.32
N LEU A 18 -8.49 23.74 -0.85
CA LEU A 18 -9.50 23.34 0.14
C LEU A 18 -10.52 22.34 -0.43
N PRO A 19 -11.14 22.57 -1.60
CA PRO A 19 -12.05 21.60 -2.19
C PRO A 19 -11.36 20.29 -2.56
N THR A 20 -10.12 20.33 -3.05
CA THR A 20 -9.36 19.10 -3.34
C THR A 20 -9.11 18.29 -2.07
N LEU A 21 -8.69 18.95 -0.99
CA LEU A 21 -8.47 18.28 0.30
C LEU A 21 -9.78 17.67 0.83
N ILE A 22 -10.87 18.43 0.80
CA ILE A 22 -12.20 17.94 1.23
C ILE A 22 -12.66 16.75 0.37
N TYR A 23 -12.44 16.81 -0.94
CA TYR A 23 -12.79 15.72 -1.86
C TYR A 23 -11.99 14.45 -1.54
N THR A 24 -10.67 14.56 -1.35
CA THR A 24 -9.85 13.40 -0.99
C THR A 24 -10.28 12.76 0.33
N LEU A 25 -10.54 13.58 1.36
CA LEU A 25 -11.02 13.08 2.65
C LEU A 25 -12.39 12.41 2.54
N SER A 26 -13.30 12.99 1.75
CA SER A 26 -14.63 12.41 1.53
C SER A 26 -14.55 11.09 0.76
N PHE A 27 -13.70 11.00 -0.26
CA PHE A 27 -13.51 9.78 -1.04
C PHE A 27 -13.02 8.62 -0.17
N PHE A 28 -12.06 8.87 0.74
CA PHE A 28 -11.57 7.86 1.67
C PHE A 28 -12.58 7.53 2.80
N SER A 29 -13.46 8.47 3.19
CA SER A 29 -14.52 8.19 4.18
C SER A 29 -15.73 7.46 3.60
N LEU A 30 -15.93 7.56 2.28
CA LEU A 30 -16.94 6.83 1.50
C LEU A 30 -16.55 5.37 1.25
N ALA A 31 -15.47 4.87 1.87
CA ALA A 31 -15.09 3.47 1.78
C ALA A 31 -16.31 2.59 2.10
N PRO A 32 -16.78 1.76 1.15
CA PRO A 32 -17.89 0.86 1.41
C PRO A 32 -17.52 -0.06 2.58
N LYS A 33 -18.56 -0.50 3.29
CA LYS A 33 -18.54 -1.45 4.42
C LYS A 33 -17.32 -2.37 4.34
N SER A 34 -16.56 -2.44 5.43
CA SER A 34 -15.33 -3.23 5.56
C SER A 34 -15.40 -4.51 4.74
N TRP A 35 -14.44 -4.71 3.85
CA TRP A 35 -14.35 -5.90 2.99
C TRP A 35 -14.60 -7.16 3.83
N VAL A 36 -15.75 -7.80 3.59
CA VAL A 36 -16.11 -9.05 4.25
C VAL A 36 -15.14 -10.09 3.70
N GLY A 37 -14.34 -10.69 4.60
CA GLY A 37 -13.32 -11.66 4.21
C GLY A 37 -13.92 -12.77 3.34
N VAL A 38 -13.12 -13.27 2.39
CA VAL A 38 -13.52 -14.36 1.48
C VAL A 38 -14.02 -15.59 2.27
N ASP A 39 -13.46 -15.80 3.46
CA ASP A 39 -13.85 -16.85 4.39
C ASP A 39 -15.35 -16.78 4.79
N GLU A 40 -15.82 -15.59 5.17
CA GLU A 40 -17.22 -15.36 5.57
C GLU A 40 -18.17 -15.36 4.35
N ALA A 41 -17.72 -14.85 3.21
CA ALA A 41 -18.58 -14.73 2.03
C ALA A 41 -18.77 -16.05 1.26
N VAL A 42 -17.75 -16.91 1.24
CA VAL A 42 -17.69 -18.10 0.37
C VAL A 42 -17.46 -19.39 1.15
N VAL A 43 -16.46 -19.43 2.03
CA VAL A 43 -16.05 -20.68 2.69
C VAL A 43 -17.13 -21.17 3.65
N GLU A 44 -17.75 -20.28 4.42
CA GLU A 44 -18.82 -20.66 5.35
C GLU A 44 -20.07 -21.19 4.62
N LYS A 45 -20.44 -20.59 3.48
CA LYS A 45 -21.58 -21.04 2.67
C LYS A 45 -21.33 -22.42 2.06
N VAL A 46 -20.15 -22.62 1.47
CA VAL A 46 -19.77 -23.90 0.86
C VAL A 46 -19.60 -25.00 1.92
N ALA A 47 -19.07 -24.67 3.09
CA ALA A 47 -18.92 -25.62 4.21
C ALA A 47 -20.29 -26.09 4.75
N LYS A 48 -21.25 -25.17 4.88
CA LYS A 48 -22.65 -25.47 5.26
C LYS A 48 -23.35 -26.33 4.23
N GLU A 49 -23.19 -26.05 2.94
CA GLU A 49 -23.78 -26.84 1.84
C GLU A 49 -23.26 -28.28 1.81
N HIS A 50 -22.03 -28.52 2.30
CA HIS A 50 -21.42 -29.85 2.36
C HIS A 50 -21.44 -30.51 3.77
N GLY A 51 -22.20 -29.96 4.72
CA GLY A 51 -22.42 -30.57 6.04
C GLY A 51 -21.17 -30.72 6.91
N ARG A 52 -20.12 -29.90 6.66
CA ARG A 52 -18.92 -29.85 7.51
C ARG A 52 -18.88 -28.49 8.20
N GLU A 53 -18.71 -28.49 9.52
CA GLU A 53 -18.42 -27.25 10.23
C GLU A 53 -17.04 -26.73 9.82
N ALA A 54 -16.96 -25.44 9.49
CA ALA A 54 -15.72 -24.78 9.13
C ALA A 54 -14.71 -24.94 10.28
N LYS A 55 -13.69 -25.77 10.07
CA LYS A 55 -12.67 -26.04 11.06
C LYS A 55 -11.82 -24.76 11.22
N PRO A 56 -11.51 -24.31 12.46
CA PRO A 56 -10.66 -23.15 12.65
C PRO A 56 -9.30 -23.38 11.97
N SER A 57 -8.84 -22.40 11.20
CA SER A 57 -7.55 -22.43 10.52
C SER A 57 -6.43 -22.78 11.51
N LEU A 58 -5.69 -23.86 11.21
CA LEU A 58 -4.58 -24.34 12.05
C LEU A 58 -3.44 -23.31 12.18
N ILE A 59 -3.35 -22.38 11.22
CA ILE A 59 -2.41 -21.26 11.22
C ILE A 59 -3.25 -20.00 11.05
N ASN A 60 -3.39 -19.22 12.12
CA ASN A 60 -4.10 -17.94 12.11
C ASN A 60 -3.22 -16.85 11.50
N THR A 61 -3.02 -16.88 10.18
CA THR A 61 -2.29 -15.82 9.46
C THR A 61 -3.02 -14.47 9.50
N ASP A 62 -4.31 -14.50 9.81
CA ASP A 62 -5.21 -13.33 9.76
C ASP A 62 -5.32 -12.63 11.14
N LYS A 63 -4.91 -13.29 12.22
CA LYS A 63 -4.95 -12.76 13.60
C LYS A 63 -3.53 -12.60 14.13
N GLY A 64 -2.84 -11.57 13.68
CA GLY A 64 -1.54 -11.17 14.22
C GLY A 64 -0.61 -10.56 13.18
N ASP A 65 0.59 -10.20 13.64
CA ASP A 65 1.60 -9.49 12.85
C ASP A 65 2.54 -10.45 12.07
N LEU A 66 2.24 -11.76 12.06
CA LEU A 66 3.13 -12.77 11.48
C LEU A 66 3.30 -12.62 9.97
N LEU A 67 2.21 -12.35 9.24
CA LEU A 67 2.27 -12.11 7.80
C LEU A 67 3.08 -10.84 7.48
N LEU A 68 2.86 -9.78 8.25
CA LEU A 68 3.60 -8.52 8.14
C LEU A 68 5.08 -8.71 8.44
N PHE A 69 5.42 -9.52 9.44
CA PHE A 69 6.79 -9.86 9.79
C PHE A 69 7.50 -10.66 8.68
N VAL A 70 6.84 -11.66 8.10
CA VAL A 70 7.38 -12.42 6.96
C VAL A 70 7.54 -11.51 5.74
N PHE A 71 6.56 -10.65 5.49
CA PHE A 71 6.63 -9.67 4.40
C PHE A 71 7.80 -8.70 4.58
N LEU A 72 8.03 -8.22 5.80
CA LEU A 72 9.17 -7.36 6.14
C LEU A 72 10.51 -8.06 5.90
N ILE A 73 10.65 -9.32 6.31
CA ILE A 73 11.87 -10.11 6.07
C ILE A 73 12.08 -10.30 4.58
N ALA A 74 11.05 -10.74 3.85
CA ALA A 74 11.13 -10.97 2.41
C ALA A 74 11.48 -9.67 1.66
N GLY A 75 10.86 -8.55 2.02
CA GLY A 75 11.14 -7.23 1.45
C GLY A 75 12.56 -6.75 1.76
N SER A 76 13.04 -6.97 2.99
CA SER A 76 14.40 -6.59 3.39
C SER A 76 15.46 -7.39 2.62
N VAL A 77 15.29 -8.71 2.56
CA VAL A 77 16.21 -9.59 1.82
C VAL A 77 16.15 -9.29 0.31
N GLY A 78 14.94 -9.21 -0.26
CA GLY A 78 14.75 -8.91 -1.68
C GLY A 78 15.29 -7.54 -2.07
N GLY A 79 15.05 -6.51 -1.25
CA GLY A 79 15.58 -5.16 -1.45
C GLY A 79 17.11 -5.11 -1.39
N PHE A 80 17.72 -5.82 -0.43
CA PHE A 80 19.17 -5.89 -0.32
C PHE A 80 19.81 -6.62 -1.51
N VAL A 81 19.27 -7.78 -1.88
CA VAL A 81 19.75 -8.58 -3.02
C VAL A 81 19.59 -7.80 -4.33
N GLY A 82 18.41 -7.23 -4.56
CA GLY A 82 18.14 -6.41 -5.74
C GLY A 82 19.04 -5.18 -5.82
N GLY A 83 19.26 -4.49 -4.69
CA GLY A 83 20.16 -3.35 -4.60
C GLY A 83 21.62 -3.72 -4.87
N TYR A 84 22.08 -4.87 -4.40
CA TYR A 84 23.42 -5.39 -4.68
C TYR A 84 23.62 -5.66 -6.17
N TYR A 85 22.70 -6.39 -6.81
CA TYR A 85 22.78 -6.64 -8.25
C TYR A 85 22.66 -5.38 -9.08
N TRP A 86 21.82 -4.42 -8.67
CA TRP A 86 21.74 -3.11 -9.31
C TRP A 86 23.08 -2.37 -9.26
N ARG A 87 23.74 -2.33 -8.09
CA ARG A 87 25.07 -1.74 -7.92
C ARG A 87 26.09 -2.42 -8.84
N MET A 88 26.10 -3.74 -8.91
CA MET A 88 27.01 -4.51 -9.78
C MET A 88 26.79 -4.19 -11.26
N LEU A 89 25.53 -4.18 -11.71
CA LEU A 89 25.20 -4.00 -13.13
C LEU A 89 25.37 -2.54 -13.61
N VAL A 90 25.10 -1.56 -12.75
CA VAL A 90 25.05 -0.13 -13.12
C VAL A 90 26.30 0.63 -12.68
N SER A 91 26.87 0.29 -11.52
CA SER A 91 27.97 1.05 -10.91
C SER A 91 29.36 0.52 -11.23
N GLU A 92 29.53 -0.77 -11.55
CA GLU A 92 30.85 -1.38 -11.83
C GLU A 92 31.28 -1.29 -13.31
N LYS A 93 30.46 -0.70 -14.19
CA LYS A 93 30.77 -0.54 -15.63
C LYS A 93 31.62 0.69 -15.99
N LYS A 94 32.58 1.07 -15.16
CA LYS A 94 33.61 2.06 -15.55
C LYS A 94 34.97 1.74 -14.93
N GLU A 95 35.75 0.94 -15.64
CA GLU A 95 37.14 1.29 -16.00
C GLU A 95 37.52 0.56 -17.29
N PRO A 96 37.61 1.25 -18.45
CA PRO A 96 38.38 0.71 -19.56
C PRO A 96 39.86 0.77 -19.15
N LYS A 97 40.46 -0.38 -18.86
CA LYS A 97 41.92 -0.52 -18.82
C LYS A 97 42.47 -0.18 -20.21
N SER A 98 43.01 1.03 -20.38
CA SER A 98 43.90 1.32 -21.49
C SER A 98 45.27 0.72 -21.16
N SER A 99 45.70 -0.27 -21.93
CA SER A 99 47.10 -0.67 -22.07
C SER A 99 47.41 -0.85 -23.54
#